data_AF-A0A960Z4C2-F1
#
_entry.id   AF-A0A960Z4C2-F1
#
_cell.length_a   1.000
_cell.length_b   1.000
_cell.length_c   1.000
_cell.angle_alpha   90.00
_cell.angle_beta   90.00
_cell.angle_gamma   90.00
#
_symmetry.space_group_name_H-M   'P 1'
#
loop_
_entity.id
_entity.type
_entity.pdbx_description
1 polymer ?
#
loop_
_entity_poly.entity_id
_entity_poly.type
_entity_poly.pdbx_seq_one_letter_code
_entity_poly.pdbx_strand_id
1 'polypeptide(L)'
;FAPWVEEAQAARKGLTVPQYAASVATQWREGLASWGQDGDRIRRLKEAADFAIYTPGSSAGRPLTILRSFAAPPPAVRDDADALRDRVGASVAGLLGLVGVDADPLRSREHILLANLVERAWREGEDLDLGTLILKIQDPGFTRVGVMDLESFFPAKDRFGLAMTLNNLLASPGFASWIEGEPLDVQRLLYTPEGKPRIAIISIAHLSDAERMFF
;
A
#
# COMPACT_ATOMS: atom_id res chain seq x y z
N PHE A 1 31.41 4.76 -11.93
CA PHE A 1 31.06 6.19 -12.07
C PHE A 1 30.85 6.64 -13.52
N ALA A 2 31.47 6.01 -14.54
CA ALA A 2 31.36 6.45 -15.94
C ALA A 2 29.93 6.69 -16.48
N PRO A 3 28.92 5.82 -16.28
CA PRO A 3 27.57 6.08 -16.80
C PRO A 3 26.79 7.12 -15.98
N TRP A 4 27.34 7.60 -14.86
CA TRP A 4 26.65 8.49 -13.92
C TRP A 4 27.28 9.88 -13.83
N VAL A 5 28.41 10.12 -14.51
CA VAL A 5 29.06 11.44 -14.54
C VAL A 5 28.70 12.17 -15.84
N GLU A 6 28.50 13.48 -15.74
CA GLU A 6 28.20 14.31 -16.90
C GLU A 6 29.47 14.65 -17.68
N GLU A 7 29.41 14.52 -19.01
CA GLU A 7 30.53 14.83 -19.90
C GLU A 7 30.96 16.30 -19.79
N ALA A 8 29.99 17.22 -19.67
CA ALA A 8 30.25 18.64 -19.52
C ALA A 8 31.05 18.97 -18.25
N GLN A 9 30.83 18.23 -17.15
CA GLN A 9 31.61 18.40 -15.92
C GLN A 9 33.03 17.88 -16.08
N ALA A 10 33.22 16.76 -16.78
CA ALA A 10 34.54 16.24 -17.10
C ALA A 10 35.34 17.24 -17.94
N ALA A 11 34.71 17.80 -18.99
CA ALA A 11 35.32 18.79 -19.88
C ALA A 11 35.73 20.09 -19.14
N ARG A 12 34.88 20.62 -18.24
CA ARG A 12 35.20 21.79 -17.41
C ARG A 12 36.43 21.58 -16.53
N LYS A 13 36.71 20.33 -16.13
CA LYS A 13 37.89 19.96 -15.34
C LYS A 13 39.09 19.55 -16.19
N GLY A 14 38.99 19.64 -17.52
CA GLY A 14 40.04 19.20 -18.44
C GLY A 14 40.29 17.69 -18.42
N LEU A 15 39.30 16.89 -18.00
CA LEU A 15 39.41 15.43 -17.88
C LEU A 15 38.53 14.74 -18.91
N THR A 16 38.96 13.55 -19.35
CA THR A 16 38.07 12.63 -20.06
C THR A 16 37.03 12.05 -19.11
N VAL A 17 35.89 11.56 -19.64
CA VAL A 17 34.83 10.91 -18.84
C VAL A 17 35.38 9.76 -17.97
N PRO A 18 36.25 8.85 -18.47
CA PRO A 18 36.85 7.82 -17.62
C PRO A 18 37.73 8.36 -16.50
N GLN A 19 38.55 9.39 -16.77
CA GLN A 19 39.41 10.01 -15.76
C GLN A 19 38.58 10.74 -14.69
N TYR A 20 37.53 11.45 -15.10
CA TYR A 20 36.62 12.10 -14.16
C TYR A 20 35.84 11.09 -13.33
N ALA A 21 35.35 10.01 -13.95
CA ALA A 21 34.71 8.92 -13.23
C ALA A 21 35.64 8.27 -12.19
N ALA A 22 36.92 8.09 -12.52
CA ALA A 22 37.91 7.55 -11.59
C ALA A 22 38.21 8.50 -10.43
N SER A 23 38.32 9.80 -10.68
CA SER A 23 38.53 10.79 -9.60
C SER A 23 37.32 10.87 -8.67
N VAL A 24 36.10 10.87 -9.22
CA VAL A 24 34.85 10.79 -8.45
C VAL A 24 34.80 9.48 -7.63
N ALA A 25 35.19 8.35 -8.21
CA ALA A 25 35.24 7.08 -7.49
C ALA A 25 36.18 7.13 -6.28
N THR A 26 37.37 7.71 -6.46
CA THR A 26 38.35 7.90 -5.38
C THR A 26 37.80 8.83 -4.31
N GLN A 27 37.21 9.97 -4.69
CA GLN A 27 36.60 10.91 -3.75
C GLN A 27 35.52 10.25 -2.88
N TRP A 28 34.61 9.47 -3.48
CA TRP A 28 33.58 8.75 -2.71
C TRP A 28 34.17 7.67 -1.80
N ARG A 29 35.15 6.91 -2.28
CA ARG A 29 35.80 5.87 -1.47
C ARG A 29 36.49 6.45 -0.24
N GLU A 30 37.31 7.49 -0.43
CA GLU A 30 38.06 8.14 0.64
C GLU A 30 37.13 8.90 1.59
N GLY A 31 36.14 9.61 1.04
CA GLY A 31 35.12 10.30 1.82
C GLY A 31 34.32 9.34 2.69
N LEU A 32 33.80 8.24 2.15
CA LEU A 32 33.06 7.27 2.96
C LEU A 32 33.96 6.61 4.02
N ALA A 33 35.20 6.30 3.68
CA ALA A 33 36.16 5.74 4.64
C ALA A 33 36.48 6.70 5.80
N SER A 34 36.58 8.01 5.55
CA SER A 34 36.84 9.00 6.61
C SER A 34 35.69 9.13 7.61
N TRP A 35 34.47 8.78 7.22
CA TRP A 35 33.29 8.67 8.09
C TRP A 35 33.12 7.25 8.68
N GLY A 36 34.12 6.38 8.54
CA GLY A 36 34.09 5.00 9.04
C GLY A 36 33.17 4.07 8.25
N GLN A 37 32.80 4.42 7.02
CA GLN A 37 31.93 3.64 6.13
C GLN A 37 32.70 3.09 4.93
N ASP A 38 33.83 2.42 5.20
CA ASP A 38 34.66 1.86 4.14
C ASP A 38 33.94 0.78 3.29
N GLY A 39 34.59 0.39 2.18
CA GLY A 39 34.03 -0.58 1.25
C GLY A 39 33.74 -1.94 1.88
N ASP A 40 34.55 -2.38 2.84
CA ASP A 40 34.37 -3.68 3.52
C ASP A 40 33.19 -3.65 4.49
N ARG A 41 32.97 -2.53 5.20
CA ARG A 41 31.76 -2.33 6.01
C ARG A 41 30.50 -2.29 5.14
N ILE A 42 30.52 -1.56 4.02
CA ILE A 42 29.39 -1.52 3.08
C ILE A 42 29.11 -2.92 2.51
N ARG A 43 30.16 -3.67 2.17
CA ARG A 43 30.03 -5.07 1.71
C ARG A 43 29.37 -5.94 2.76
N ARG A 44 29.86 -5.90 4.02
CA ARG A 44 29.26 -6.65 5.13
C ARG A 44 27.78 -6.31 5.33
N LEU A 45 27.38 -5.04 5.19
CA LEU A 45 25.98 -4.63 5.26
C LEU A 45 25.14 -5.27 4.13
N LYS A 46 25.62 -5.19 2.88
CA LYS A 46 24.94 -5.82 1.73
C LYS A 46 24.85 -7.35 1.85
N GLU A 47 25.88 -7.97 2.41
CA GLU A 47 25.89 -9.41 2.66
C GLU A 47 24.94 -9.80 3.80
N ALA A 48 24.85 -8.99 4.85
CA ALA A 48 24.01 -9.26 6.02
C ALA A 48 22.50 -9.04 5.78
N ALA A 49 22.11 -8.05 4.96
CA ALA A 49 20.71 -7.71 4.74
C ALA A 49 20.36 -7.65 3.24
N ASP A 50 19.13 -8.06 2.90
CA ASP A 50 18.53 -7.74 1.59
C ASP A 50 18.06 -6.29 1.55
N PHE A 51 18.14 -5.64 0.40
CA PHE A 51 17.64 -4.27 0.23
C PHE A 51 16.54 -4.28 -0.82
N ALA A 52 15.36 -3.81 -0.44
CA ALA A 52 14.20 -3.77 -1.31
C ALA A 52 13.55 -2.39 -1.28
N ILE A 53 13.28 -1.83 -2.45
CA ILE A 53 12.50 -0.61 -2.62
C ILE A 53 11.13 -1.04 -3.11
N TYR A 54 10.11 -0.74 -2.32
CA TYR A 54 8.71 -0.99 -2.64
C TYR A 54 8.03 0.30 -3.08
N THR A 55 7.21 0.20 -4.12
CA THR A 55 6.50 1.34 -4.72
C THR A 55 5.02 0.96 -4.91
N PRO A 56 4.14 1.23 -3.93
CA PRO A 56 2.71 0.97 -4.09
C PRO A 56 2.16 1.71 -5.31
N GLY A 57 1.31 1.07 -6.11
CA GLY A 57 0.72 1.68 -7.31
C GLY A 57 1.71 1.98 -8.45
N SER A 58 2.96 1.52 -8.38
CA SER A 58 3.98 1.76 -9.41
C SER A 58 4.92 0.56 -9.58
N SER A 59 5.38 0.34 -10.81
CA SER A 59 6.36 -0.70 -11.15
C SER A 59 7.81 -0.19 -11.17
N ALA A 60 8.06 1.03 -10.68
CA ALA A 60 9.41 1.61 -10.62
C ALA A 60 10.33 0.86 -9.63
N GLY A 61 9.75 0.27 -8.58
CA GLY A 61 10.39 -0.66 -7.65
C GLY A 61 9.65 -1.99 -7.60
N ARG A 62 9.72 -2.67 -6.47
CA ARG A 62 8.88 -3.86 -6.22
C ARG A 62 7.43 -3.39 -6.01
N PRO A 63 6.47 -3.84 -6.82
CA PRO A 63 5.08 -3.44 -6.66
C PRO A 63 4.53 -4.05 -5.37
N LEU A 64 3.73 -3.25 -4.66
CA LEU A 64 3.13 -3.64 -3.40
C LEU A 64 1.62 -3.40 -3.49
N THR A 65 0.86 -4.48 -3.32
CA THR A 65 -0.61 -4.45 -3.40
C THR A 65 -1.23 -4.33 -2.02
N ILE A 66 -2.31 -3.54 -1.95
CA ILE A 66 -3.07 -3.25 -0.74
C ILE A 66 -4.37 -4.07 -0.72
N LEU A 67 -4.69 -4.80 -1.80
CA LEU A 67 -5.97 -5.51 -1.92
C LEU A 67 -6.23 -6.57 -0.85
N ARG A 68 -5.20 -7.08 -0.16
CA ARG A 68 -5.42 -7.97 1.00
C ARG A 68 -5.96 -7.24 2.25
N SER A 69 -6.21 -5.94 2.20
CA SER A 69 -6.83 -5.18 3.30
C SER A 69 -8.25 -5.64 3.66
N PHE A 70 -8.90 -6.47 2.83
CA PHE A 70 -10.22 -7.05 3.11
C PHE A 70 -10.20 -8.56 3.43
N ALA A 71 -9.02 -9.19 3.48
CA ALA A 71 -8.92 -10.56 3.99
C ALA A 71 -9.34 -10.59 5.47
N ALA A 72 -10.05 -11.65 5.86
CA ALA A 72 -10.48 -11.84 7.23
C ALA A 72 -9.24 -11.86 8.15
N PRO A 73 -9.25 -11.09 9.26
CA PRO A 73 -8.10 -11.06 10.13
C PRO A 73 -7.95 -12.40 10.89
N PRO A 74 -6.77 -12.68 11.45
CA PRO A 74 -6.55 -13.91 12.23
C PRO A 74 -7.56 -14.06 13.38
N PRO A 75 -7.85 -15.29 13.84
CA PRO A 75 -8.80 -15.54 14.93
C PRO A 75 -8.57 -14.65 16.15
N ALA A 76 -7.31 -14.43 16.55
CA ALA A 76 -6.96 -13.56 17.68
C ALA A 76 -7.50 -12.12 17.57
N VAL A 77 -7.64 -11.58 16.35
CA VAL A 77 -8.24 -10.26 16.12
C VAL A 77 -9.76 -10.36 15.99
N ARG A 78 -10.28 -11.45 15.43
CA ARG A 78 -11.74 -11.67 15.27
C ARG A 78 -12.45 -11.91 16.59
N ASP A 79 -11.76 -12.56 17.53
CA ASP A 79 -12.25 -12.90 18.86
C ASP A 79 -12.17 -11.70 19.83
N ASP A 80 -11.46 -10.64 19.45
CA ASP A 80 -11.40 -9.35 20.15
C ASP A 80 -12.32 -8.33 19.48
N ALA A 81 -13.40 -7.96 20.16
CA ALA A 81 -14.42 -7.08 19.60
C ALA A 81 -13.92 -5.64 19.34
N ASP A 82 -12.97 -5.15 20.12
CA ASP A 82 -12.42 -3.80 19.94
C ASP A 82 -11.41 -3.82 18.78
N ALA A 83 -10.52 -4.80 18.76
CA ALA A 83 -9.55 -4.95 17.68
C ALA A 83 -10.23 -5.19 16.32
N LEU A 84 -11.32 -5.97 16.28
CA LEU A 84 -12.10 -6.18 15.07
C LEU A 84 -12.74 -4.88 14.59
N ARG A 85 -13.37 -4.11 15.49
CA ARG A 85 -14.03 -2.84 15.13
C ARG A 85 -13.03 -1.81 14.61
N ASP A 86 -11.88 -1.68 15.25
CA ASP A 86 -10.82 -0.77 14.79
C ASP A 86 -10.31 -1.18 13.40
N ARG A 87 -10.09 -2.48 13.18
CA ARG A 87 -9.68 -3.02 11.88
C ARG A 87 -10.73 -2.74 10.79
N VAL A 88 -12.02 -2.98 11.08
CA VAL A 88 -13.12 -2.70 10.14
C VAL A 88 -13.16 -1.22 9.80
N GLY A 89 -13.14 -0.36 10.82
CA GLY A 89 -13.19 1.09 10.65
C GLY A 89 -12.04 1.62 9.80
N ALA A 90 -10.81 1.17 10.06
CA ALA A 90 -9.64 1.55 9.27
C ALA A 90 -9.75 1.08 7.80
N SER A 91 -10.15 -0.18 7.56
CA SER A 91 -10.31 -0.70 6.20
C SER A 91 -11.39 0.04 5.41
N VAL A 92 -12.52 0.36 6.04
CA VAL A 92 -13.63 1.09 5.39
C VAL A 92 -13.26 2.56 5.15
N ALA A 93 -12.63 3.23 6.12
CA ALA A 93 -12.17 4.60 5.95
C ALA A 93 -11.15 4.73 4.82
N GLY A 94 -10.19 3.81 4.75
CA GLY A 94 -9.23 3.75 3.64
C GLY A 94 -9.94 3.60 2.29
N LEU A 95 -10.87 2.63 2.18
CA LEU A 95 -11.59 2.41 0.92
C LEU A 95 -12.37 3.64 0.45
N LEU A 96 -13.08 4.29 1.36
CA LEU A 96 -13.88 5.47 1.03
C LEU A 96 -13.00 6.67 0.68
N GLY A 97 -11.90 6.87 1.42
CA GLY A 97 -10.92 7.91 1.10
C GLY A 97 -10.31 7.74 -0.30
N LEU A 98 -10.05 6.50 -0.71
CA LEU A 98 -9.50 6.18 -2.04
C LEU A 98 -10.44 6.58 -3.19
N VAL A 99 -11.75 6.45 -3.00
CA VAL A 99 -12.75 6.91 -3.98
C VAL A 99 -13.22 8.35 -3.76
N GLY A 100 -12.51 9.10 -2.90
CA GLY A 100 -12.79 10.51 -2.64
C GLY A 100 -14.06 10.76 -1.84
N VAL A 101 -14.53 9.76 -1.09
CA VAL A 101 -15.70 9.88 -0.20
C VAL A 101 -15.20 10.17 1.21
N ASP A 102 -15.35 11.42 1.63
CA ASP A 102 -15.11 11.84 3.01
C ASP A 102 -16.29 11.36 3.89
N ALA A 103 -16.08 10.24 4.59
CA ALA A 103 -17.12 9.55 5.32
C ALA A 103 -16.86 9.57 6.82
N ASP A 104 -17.76 10.20 7.56
CA ASP A 104 -17.79 10.16 9.01
C ASP A 104 -18.29 8.76 9.47
N PRO A 105 -17.55 8.03 10.31
CA PRO A 105 -17.91 6.68 10.74
C PRO A 105 -19.28 6.54 11.41
N LEU A 106 -19.81 7.63 11.99
CA LEU A 106 -21.07 7.65 12.73
C LEU A 106 -22.24 8.22 11.92
N ARG A 107 -21.95 8.96 10.85
CA ARG A 107 -22.98 9.72 10.10
C ARG A 107 -23.14 9.26 8.65
N SER A 108 -22.06 8.81 8.02
CA SER A 108 -22.09 8.48 6.60
C SER A 108 -22.67 7.09 6.37
N ARG A 109 -23.71 7.03 5.54
CA ARG A 109 -24.46 5.80 5.26
C ARG A 109 -23.60 4.77 4.54
N GLU A 110 -22.68 5.25 3.70
CA GLU A 110 -21.66 4.48 2.99
C GLU A 110 -20.75 3.77 3.98
N HIS A 111 -20.19 4.50 4.96
CA HIS A 111 -19.32 3.93 5.98
C HIS A 111 -20.06 2.88 6.81
N ILE A 112 -21.25 3.21 7.29
CA ILE A 112 -22.04 2.30 8.12
C ILE A 112 -22.39 1.02 7.37
N LEU A 113 -22.81 1.11 6.10
CA LEU A 113 -23.13 -0.06 5.28
C LEU A 113 -21.88 -0.95 5.10
N LEU A 114 -20.77 -0.36 4.66
CA LEU A 114 -19.53 -1.09 4.40
C LEU A 114 -18.98 -1.73 5.68
N ALA A 115 -19.02 -1.03 6.81
CA ALA A 115 -18.59 -1.57 8.10
C ALA A 115 -19.41 -2.80 8.49
N ASN A 116 -20.73 -2.77 8.32
CA ASN A 116 -21.59 -3.93 8.61
C ASN A 116 -21.29 -5.12 7.69
N LEU A 117 -21.06 -4.86 6.39
CA LEU A 117 -20.72 -5.91 5.42
C LEU A 117 -19.39 -6.57 5.73
N VAL A 118 -18.35 -5.76 5.98
CA VAL A 118 -17.00 -6.24 6.28
C VAL A 118 -16.96 -6.97 7.62
N GLU A 119 -17.57 -6.39 8.66
CA GLU A 119 -17.62 -7.03 9.98
C GLU A 119 -18.30 -8.40 9.93
N ARG A 120 -19.44 -8.51 9.22
CA ARG A 120 -20.17 -9.78 9.11
C ARG A 120 -19.35 -10.86 8.39
N ALA A 121 -18.77 -10.53 7.24
CA ALA A 121 -17.93 -11.47 6.50
C ALA A 121 -16.75 -11.93 7.37
N TRP A 122 -16.06 -11.00 8.03
CA TRP A 122 -14.92 -11.32 8.87
C TRP A 122 -15.28 -12.16 10.10
N ARG A 123 -16.42 -11.91 10.74
CA ARG A 123 -16.91 -12.76 11.84
C ARG A 123 -17.13 -14.21 11.38
N GLU A 124 -17.58 -14.40 10.15
CA GLU A 124 -17.76 -15.72 9.52
C GLU A 124 -16.42 -16.31 8.99
N GLY A 125 -15.33 -15.54 9.04
CA GLY A 125 -14.02 -15.94 8.50
C GLY A 125 -13.96 -15.91 6.98
N GLU A 126 -14.90 -15.21 6.35
CA GLU A 126 -14.97 -15.01 4.90
C GLU A 126 -14.01 -13.89 4.49
N ASP A 127 -13.08 -14.22 3.59
CA ASP A 127 -12.26 -13.23 2.91
C ASP A 127 -13.13 -12.41 1.95
N LEU A 128 -12.93 -11.10 1.92
CA LEU A 128 -13.54 -10.23 0.93
C LEU A 128 -12.48 -9.74 -0.07
N ASP A 129 -12.95 -9.50 -1.29
CA ASP A 129 -12.27 -8.66 -2.27
C ASP A 129 -13.21 -7.55 -2.75
N LEU A 130 -12.68 -6.63 -3.56
CA LEU A 130 -13.47 -5.48 -4.02
C LEU A 130 -14.68 -5.91 -4.89
N GLY A 131 -14.53 -6.97 -5.69
CA GLY A 131 -15.62 -7.48 -6.51
C GLY A 131 -16.77 -8.06 -5.67
N THR A 132 -16.44 -8.89 -4.68
CA THR A 132 -17.39 -9.46 -3.72
C THR A 132 -18.07 -8.37 -2.90
N LEU A 133 -17.32 -7.34 -2.48
CA LEU A 133 -17.87 -6.20 -1.76
C LEU A 133 -18.87 -5.40 -2.62
N ILE A 134 -18.56 -5.15 -3.89
CA ILE A 134 -19.46 -4.48 -4.85
C ILE A 134 -20.78 -5.25 -5.00
N LEU A 135 -20.73 -6.59 -5.04
CA LEU A 135 -21.92 -7.43 -5.07
C LEU A 135 -22.72 -7.34 -3.75
N LYS A 136 -22.04 -7.43 -2.61
CA LYS A 136 -22.67 -7.32 -1.28
C LYS A 136 -23.24 -5.94 -0.99
N ILE A 137 -22.77 -4.86 -1.62
CA ILE A 137 -23.41 -3.53 -1.49
C ILE A 137 -24.78 -3.52 -2.18
N GLN A 138 -24.90 -4.18 -3.32
CA GLN A 138 -26.15 -4.27 -4.07
C GLN A 138 -27.15 -5.17 -3.36
N ASP A 139 -26.68 -6.30 -2.82
CA ASP A 139 -27.46 -7.23 -2.01
C ASP A 139 -26.75 -7.54 -0.66
N PRO A 140 -27.03 -6.74 0.39
CA PRO A 140 -26.35 -6.88 1.67
C PRO A 140 -26.69 -8.13 2.49
N GLY A 141 -27.70 -8.90 2.10
CA GLY A 141 -28.14 -10.07 2.89
C GLY A 141 -28.72 -9.69 4.26
N PHE A 142 -29.15 -8.43 4.44
CA PHE A 142 -29.90 -7.94 5.58
C PHE A 142 -30.85 -6.82 5.16
N THR A 143 -31.93 -6.65 5.91
CA THR A 143 -32.99 -5.68 5.60
C THR A 143 -33.05 -4.49 6.58
N ARG A 144 -32.18 -4.47 7.60
CA ARG A 144 -32.14 -3.40 8.60
C ARG A 144 -30.73 -3.00 8.99
N VAL A 145 -30.56 -1.73 9.31
CA VAL A 145 -29.35 -1.17 9.92
C VAL A 145 -29.76 -0.52 11.24
N GLY A 146 -29.27 -1.05 12.36
CA GLY A 146 -29.80 -0.72 13.67
C GLY A 146 -31.31 -1.01 13.73
N VAL A 147 -32.09 0.03 14.05
CA VAL A 147 -33.57 -0.07 14.11
C VAL A 147 -34.27 0.32 12.82
N MET A 148 -33.55 0.89 11.85
CA MET A 148 -34.13 1.39 10.61
C MET A 148 -34.15 0.32 9.52
N ASP A 149 -35.19 0.36 8.68
CA ASP A 149 -35.24 -0.39 7.43
C ASP A 149 -34.12 0.08 6.47
N LEU A 150 -33.48 -0.88 5.78
CA LEU A 150 -32.35 -0.60 4.91
C LEU A 150 -32.74 0.26 3.71
N GLU A 151 -33.92 0.05 3.11
CA GLU A 151 -34.37 0.89 1.99
C GLU A 151 -34.67 2.31 2.44
N SER A 152 -35.09 2.51 3.69
CA SER A 152 -35.27 3.84 4.26
C SER A 152 -33.94 4.50 4.62
N PHE A 153 -33.00 3.73 5.17
CA PHE A 153 -31.68 4.23 5.57
C PHE A 153 -30.83 4.57 4.35
N PHE A 154 -30.60 3.60 3.47
CA PHE A 154 -29.73 3.73 2.30
C PHE A 154 -30.37 2.99 1.11
N PRO A 155 -31.23 3.66 0.32
CA PRO A 155 -32.04 3.04 -0.74
C PRO A 155 -31.21 2.29 -1.78
N ALA A 156 -31.79 1.25 -2.40
CA ALA A 156 -31.10 0.45 -3.42
C ALA A 156 -30.44 1.27 -4.54
N LYS A 157 -31.08 2.37 -4.97
CA LYS A 157 -30.52 3.29 -5.97
C LYS A 157 -29.22 3.95 -5.49
N ASP A 158 -29.19 4.41 -4.25
CA ASP A 158 -28.02 5.09 -3.68
C ASP A 158 -26.90 4.06 -3.42
N ARG A 159 -27.24 2.85 -2.94
CA ARG A 159 -26.28 1.73 -2.81
C ARG A 159 -25.66 1.36 -4.15
N PHE A 160 -26.46 1.32 -5.21
CA PHE A 160 -25.97 1.10 -6.56
C PHE A 160 -25.01 2.21 -7.01
N GLY A 161 -25.28 3.46 -6.63
CA GLY A 161 -24.33 4.58 -6.84
C GLY A 161 -22.97 4.34 -6.19
N LEU A 162 -22.94 3.90 -4.93
CA LEU A 162 -21.70 3.53 -4.25
C LEU A 162 -20.99 2.36 -4.94
N ALA A 163 -21.74 1.31 -5.30
CA ALA A 163 -21.21 0.16 -6.04
C ALA A 163 -20.56 0.56 -7.37
N MET A 164 -21.18 1.49 -8.11
CA MET A 164 -20.63 2.04 -9.35
C MET A 164 -19.35 2.84 -9.11
N THR A 165 -19.28 3.65 -8.05
CA THR A 165 -18.06 4.38 -7.69
C THR A 165 -16.89 3.43 -7.42
N LEU A 166 -17.13 2.36 -6.65
CA LEU A 166 -16.11 1.32 -6.40
C LEU A 166 -15.74 0.54 -7.67
N ASN A 167 -16.72 0.26 -8.53
CA ASN A 167 -16.45 -0.40 -9.81
C ASN A 167 -15.59 0.46 -10.74
N ASN A 168 -15.80 1.79 -10.76
CA ASN A 168 -14.99 2.71 -11.56
C ASN A 168 -13.54 2.73 -11.08
N LEU A 169 -13.30 2.62 -9.77
CA LEU A 169 -11.97 2.44 -9.22
C LEU A 169 -11.33 1.14 -9.74
N LEU A 170 -12.04 0.01 -9.65
CA LEU A 170 -11.56 -1.29 -10.15
C LEU A 170 -11.23 -1.26 -11.66
N ALA A 171 -12.03 -0.54 -12.44
CA ALA A 171 -11.85 -0.39 -13.88
C ALA A 171 -10.81 0.67 -14.28
N SER A 172 -10.28 1.44 -13.32
CA SER A 172 -9.31 2.50 -13.60
C SER A 172 -7.94 1.89 -13.95
N PRO A 173 -7.34 2.24 -15.10
CA PRO A 173 -6.00 1.77 -15.47
C PRO A 173 -4.92 2.16 -14.44
N GLY A 174 -5.08 3.33 -13.80
CA GLY A 174 -4.18 3.78 -12.74
C GLY A 174 -4.30 2.98 -11.44
N PHE A 175 -5.43 2.31 -11.22
CA PHE A 175 -5.63 1.46 -10.04
C PHE A 175 -5.22 0.01 -10.27
N ALA A 176 -5.12 -0.45 -11.52
CA ALA A 176 -4.64 -1.80 -11.83
C ALA A 176 -3.25 -2.08 -11.20
N SER A 177 -2.36 -1.09 -11.17
CA SER A 177 -1.04 -1.20 -10.53
C SER A 177 -1.08 -1.31 -9.00
N TRP A 178 -2.18 -0.94 -8.36
CA TRP A 178 -2.40 -1.11 -6.91
C TRP A 178 -2.93 -2.49 -6.56
N ILE A 179 -3.51 -3.16 -7.55
CA ILE A 179 -4.05 -4.51 -7.46
C ILE A 179 -2.94 -5.53 -7.71
N GLU A 180 -1.99 -5.20 -8.57
CA GLU A 180 -0.83 -6.02 -8.90
C GLU A 180 0.30 -5.90 -7.85
N GLY A 181 1.00 -7.01 -7.62
CA GLY A 181 2.21 -7.05 -6.79
C GLY A 181 2.14 -7.96 -5.58
N GLU A 182 3.14 -7.84 -4.71
CA GLU A 182 3.20 -8.60 -3.46
C GLU A 182 2.28 -7.97 -2.41
N PRO A 183 1.49 -8.77 -1.65
CA PRO A 183 0.63 -8.22 -0.62
C PRO A 183 1.45 -7.54 0.46
N LEU A 184 0.89 -6.46 1.03
CA LEU A 184 1.45 -5.83 2.22
C LEU A 184 1.47 -6.82 3.39
N ASP A 185 2.61 -7.46 3.59
CA ASP A 185 2.86 -8.43 4.64
C ASP A 185 4.13 -8.02 5.38
N VAL A 186 3.97 -7.63 6.64
CA VAL A 186 5.07 -7.12 7.48
C VAL A 186 6.20 -8.16 7.60
N GLN A 187 5.89 -9.44 7.69
CA GLN A 187 6.92 -10.48 7.80
C GLN A 187 7.77 -10.55 6.53
N ARG A 188 7.14 -10.42 5.36
CA ARG A 188 7.83 -10.42 4.05
C ARG A 188 8.58 -9.10 3.77
N LEU A 189 8.16 -8.01 4.39
CA LEU A 189 8.90 -6.74 4.36
C LEU A 189 10.17 -6.83 5.21
N LEU A 190 10.10 -7.50 6.36
CA LEU A 190 11.22 -7.60 7.31
C LEU A 190 12.21 -8.71 6.97
N TYR A 191 11.78 -9.78 6.29
CA TYR A 191 12.63 -10.94 6.01
C TYR A 191 12.39 -11.51 4.61
N THR A 192 13.46 -12.08 4.01
CA THR A 192 13.35 -12.90 2.81
C THR A 192 12.75 -14.28 3.15
N PRO A 193 12.26 -15.05 2.15
CA PRO A 193 11.77 -16.41 2.39
C PRO A 193 12.79 -17.33 3.07
N GLU A 194 14.09 -17.08 2.85
CA GLU A 194 15.21 -17.82 3.47
C GLU A 194 15.54 -17.33 4.90
N GLY A 195 14.81 -16.34 5.41
CA GLY A 195 14.98 -15.77 6.75
C GLY A 195 16.04 -14.67 6.84
N LYS A 196 16.64 -14.23 5.73
CA LYS A 196 17.60 -13.12 5.74
C LYS A 196 16.87 -11.82 6.08
N PRO A 197 17.38 -10.97 7.00
CA PRO A 197 16.75 -9.70 7.30
C PRO A 197 16.76 -8.79 6.06
N ARG A 198 15.74 -7.96 5.94
CA ARG A 198 15.54 -7.04 4.82
C ARG A 198 15.40 -5.61 5.32
N ILE A 199 16.12 -4.71 4.66
CA ILE A 199 15.88 -3.27 4.73
C ILE A 199 14.86 -2.95 3.63
N ALA A 200 13.61 -2.77 4.05
CA ALA A 200 12.51 -2.37 3.19
C ALA A 200 12.37 -0.85 3.19
N ILE A 201 12.47 -0.24 2.02
CA ILE A 201 12.18 1.17 1.79
C ILE A 201 10.86 1.23 1.06
N ILE A 202 9.84 1.81 1.68
CA ILE A 202 8.55 2.03 1.02
C ILE A 202 8.51 3.48 0.56
N SER A 203 8.56 3.68 -0.76
CA SER A 203 8.50 5.01 -1.36
C SER A 203 7.06 5.34 -1.74
N ILE A 204 6.54 6.42 -1.16
CA ILE A 204 5.20 6.99 -1.44
C ILE A 204 5.30 8.38 -2.09
N ALA A 205 6.49 8.79 -2.54
CA ALA A 205 6.72 10.12 -3.07
C ALA A 205 5.93 10.39 -4.37
N HIS A 206 5.69 9.35 -5.17
CA HIS A 206 4.94 9.43 -6.43
C HIS A 206 3.42 9.42 -6.26
N LEU A 207 2.93 9.12 -5.06
CA LEU A 207 1.51 9.05 -4.77
C LEU A 207 0.89 10.44 -4.59
N SER A 208 -0.36 10.59 -5.01
CA SER A 208 -1.21 11.73 -4.64
C SER A 208 -1.57 11.71 -3.15
N ASP A 209 -2.10 12.81 -2.61
CA ASP A 209 -2.43 12.86 -1.18
C ASP A 209 -3.52 11.86 -0.79
N ALA A 210 -4.53 11.64 -1.65
CA ALA A 210 -5.56 10.62 -1.41
C ALA A 210 -4.97 9.21 -1.36
N GLU A 211 -4.06 8.90 -2.29
CA GLU A 211 -3.36 7.61 -2.34
C GLU A 211 -2.41 7.41 -1.15
N ARG A 212 -1.77 8.48 -0.66
CA ARG A 212 -0.93 8.43 0.56
C ARG A 212 -1.74 8.23 1.83
N MET A 213 -2.95 8.77 1.91
CA MET A 213 -3.84 8.53 3.06
C MET A 213 -4.43 7.11 3.04
N PHE A 214 -4.50 6.48 1.87
CA PHE A 214 -4.95 5.09 1.72
C PHE A 214 -3.86 4.06 2.09
N PHE A 215 -2.60 4.34 1.75
CA PHE A 215 -1.45 3.46 2.06
C PHE A 215 -1.04 3.50 3.53
#